data_AF-A0A2P6Q590-F1
#
_entry.id   AF-A0A2P6Q590-F1
#
_cell.length_a   1.000
_cell.length_b   1.000
_cell.length_c   1.000
_cell.angle_alpha   90.00
_cell.angle_beta   90.00
_cell.angle_gamma   90.00
#
_symmetry.space_group_name_H-M   'P 1'
#
loop_
_entity.id
_entity.type
_entity.pdbx_description
1 polymer ?
#
loop_
_entity_poly.entity_id
_entity_poly.type
_entity_poly.pdbx_seq_one_letter_code
_entity_poly.pdbx_strand_id
1 'polypeptide(L)'
;MFDVAREKRDACIQVARTWEEFTEALKQKKMILAPWCDEKDVKKRTKDEGEMGAAKSLCTPFGQPELAEGTLCFASGKPARKWTYWGRTY
;
A
#
# COMPACT_ATOMS: atom_id res chain seq x y z
N MET A 1 -11.62 1.08 -24.86
CA MET A 1 -11.74 2.11 -23.80
C MET A 1 -11.49 1.53 -22.41
N PHE A 2 -11.97 0.31 -22.12
CA PHE A 2 -11.68 -0.41 -20.87
C PHE A 2 -10.21 -0.80 -20.71
N ASP A 3 -9.57 -1.36 -21.75
CA ASP A 3 -8.19 -1.84 -21.67
C ASP A 3 -7.18 -0.73 -21.39
N VAL A 4 -7.35 0.41 -22.05
CA VAL A 4 -6.50 1.60 -21.84
C VAL A 4 -6.65 2.15 -20.43
N ALA A 5 -7.87 2.16 -19.88
CA ALA A 5 -8.11 2.60 -18.50
C ALA A 5 -7.50 1.61 -17.49
N ARG A 6 -7.59 0.30 -17.77
CA ARG A 6 -6.98 -0.75 -16.96
C ARG A 6 -5.46 -0.62 -16.92
N GLU A 7 -4.83 -0.47 -18.10
CA GLU A 7 -3.39 -0.32 -18.21
C GLU A 7 -2.88 0.93 -17.50
N LYS A 8 -3.59 2.07 -17.63
CA LYS A 8 -3.27 3.29 -16.88
C LYS A 8 -3.39 3.10 -15.37
N ARG A 9 -4.41 2.38 -14.90
CA ARG A 9 -4.56 2.04 -13.48
C ARG A 9 -3.39 1.18 -13.02
N ASP A 10 -3.07 0.12 -13.76
CA ASP A 10 -1.99 -0.80 -13.41
C ASP A 10 -0.61 -0.12 -13.44
N ALA A 11 -0.38 0.80 -14.37
CA ALA A 11 0.83 1.64 -14.42
C ALA A 11 0.94 2.62 -13.23
N CYS A 12 -0.18 3.00 -12.62
CA CYS A 12 -0.21 3.81 -11.41
C CYS A 12 -0.04 2.99 -10.12
N ILE A 13 0.01 1.66 -10.20
CA ILE A 13 0.26 0.79 -9.05
C ILE A 13 1.76 0.65 -8.84
N GLN A 14 2.23 1.03 -7.66
CA GLN A 14 3.62 0.86 -7.24
C GLN A 14 3.69 -0.12 -6.08
N VAL A 15 4.53 -1.16 -6.19
CA VAL A 15 4.77 -2.11 -5.11
C VAL A 15 5.77 -1.48 -4.15
N ALA A 16 5.41 -1.35 -2.88
CA ALA A 16 6.30 -0.83 -1.83
C ALA A 16 6.46 -1.87 -0.74
N ARG A 17 7.71 -2.15 -0.34
CA ARG A 17 8.01 -3.10 0.74
C ARG A 17 8.53 -2.41 1.99
N THR A 18 9.02 -1.18 1.84
CA THR A 18 9.53 -0.35 2.92
C THR A 18 8.64 0.87 3.16
N TRP A 19 8.76 1.45 4.35
CA TRP A 19 8.06 2.68 4.70
C TRP A 19 8.47 3.87 3.82
N GLU A 20 9.75 3.94 3.45
CA GLU A 20 10.29 5.02 2.62
C GLU A 20 9.70 5.00 1.20
N GLU A 21 9.67 3.83 0.55
CA GLU A 21 9.04 3.65 -0.75
C GLU A 21 7.54 3.96 -0.71
N PHE A 22 6.88 3.59 0.39
CA PHE A 22 5.47 3.85 0.61
C PHE A 22 5.18 5.35 0.69
N THR A 23 5.97 6.07 1.49
CA THR A 23 5.93 7.53 1.64
C THR A 23 6.19 8.25 0.32
N GLU A 24 7.19 7.81 -0.43
CA GLU A 24 7.55 8.40 -1.72
C GLU A 24 6.45 8.18 -2.77
N ALA A 25 5.92 6.96 -2.87
CA ALA A 25 4.81 6.65 -3.77
C ALA A 25 3.52 7.40 -3.38
N LEU A 26 3.28 7.65 -2.08
CA LEU A 26 2.17 8.48 -1.62
C LEU A 26 2.33 9.94 -2.04
N LYS A 27 3.55 10.50 -1.98
CA LYS A 27 3.83 11.85 -2.47
C LYS A 27 3.57 11.97 -3.97
N GLN A 28 3.89 10.91 -4.73
CA GLN A 28 3.64 10.82 -6.16
C GLN A 28 2.14 10.58 -6.51
N LYS A 29 1.25 10.53 -5.52
CA LYS A 29 -0.20 10.28 -5.69
C LYS A 29 -0.49 8.96 -6.43
N LYS A 30 0.37 7.97 -6.28
CA LYS A 30 0.22 6.63 -6.88
C LYS A 30 -0.58 5.72 -5.95
N MET A 31 -1.12 4.65 -6.53
CA MET A 31 -1.72 3.55 -5.76
C MET A 31 -0.60 2.61 -5.32
N ILE A 32 -0.60 2.18 -4.07
CA ILE A 32 0.54 1.44 -3.52
C ILE A 32 0.09 0.06 -3.11
N LEU A 33 0.78 -0.97 -3.59
CA LEU A 33 0.56 -2.34 -3.16
C LEU A 33 1.65 -2.70 -2.14
N ALA A 34 1.27 -2.88 -0.88
CA ALA A 34 2.22 -3.16 0.19
C ALA A 34 1.82 -4.38 1.02
N PRO A 35 2.80 -5.17 1.50
CA PRO A 35 2.54 -6.31 2.38
C PRO A 35 2.14 -5.81 3.78
N TRP A 36 0.95 -6.18 4.23
CA TRP A 36 0.36 -5.68 5.48
C TRP A 36 0.08 -6.82 6.48
N CYS A 37 0.28 -6.54 7.76
CA CYS A 37 0.09 -7.49 8.88
C CYS A 37 -1.28 -7.40 9.56
N ASP A 38 -2.25 -6.65 9.00
CA ASP A 38 -3.60 -6.43 9.55
C ASP A 38 -3.67 -5.53 10.81
N GLU A 39 -2.57 -4.84 11.17
CA GLU A 39 -2.54 -3.92 12.31
C GLU A 39 -2.96 -2.48 11.97
N LYS A 40 -3.64 -1.83 12.92
CA LYS A 40 -4.17 -0.47 12.78
C LYS A 40 -3.10 0.63 12.89
N ASP A 41 -1.88 0.30 13.28
CA ASP A 41 -0.78 1.26 13.51
C ASP A 41 -0.43 2.10 12.27
N VAL A 42 -0.60 1.55 11.07
CA VAL A 42 -0.28 2.26 9.81
C VAL A 42 -1.04 3.58 9.69
N LYS A 43 -2.33 3.59 10.01
CA LYS A 43 -3.18 4.80 9.92
C LYS A 43 -2.77 5.86 10.94
N LYS A 44 -2.27 5.44 12.10
CA LYS A 44 -1.80 6.35 13.14
C LYS A 44 -0.46 6.95 12.72
N ARG A 45 0.46 6.12 12.24
CA ARG A 45 1.81 6.51 11.80
C ARG A 45 1.77 7.49 10.62
N THR A 46 0.93 7.25 9.60
CA THR A 46 0.77 8.19 8.47
C THR A 46 0.07 9.49 8.82
N LYS A 47 -0.71 9.52 9.90
CA LYS A 47 -1.36 10.74 10.39
C LYS A 47 -0.41 11.60 11.22
N ASP A 48 0.46 10.95 12.00
CA ASP A 48 1.46 11.60 12.86
C ASP A 48 2.60 12.22 12.04
N GLU A 49 3.02 11.57 10.94
CA GLU A 49 4.01 12.11 9.98
C GLU A 49 3.50 13.29 9.11
N GLY A 50 2.43 13.95 9.53
CA GLY A 50 2.27 15.40 9.36
C GLY A 50 1.82 15.96 8.02
N GLU A 51 2.13 15.35 6.87
CA GLU A 51 1.86 16.01 5.57
C GLU A 51 1.31 15.10 4.46
N MET A 52 1.23 13.79 4.70
CA MET A 52 0.97 12.83 3.64
C MET A 52 -0.50 12.54 3.32
N GLY A 53 -1.45 13.29 3.89
CA GLY A 53 -2.87 13.12 3.62
C GLY A 53 -3.34 11.70 3.95
N ALA A 54 -3.51 11.41 5.25
CA ALA A 54 -4.07 10.18 5.83
C ALA A 54 -4.22 9.01 4.83
N ALA A 55 -3.11 8.34 4.49
CA ALA A 55 -3.17 7.18 3.62
C ALA A 55 -4.02 6.10 4.27
N LYS A 56 -5.02 5.60 3.55
CA LYS A 56 -5.91 4.53 4.02
C LYS A 56 -5.69 3.30 3.17
N SER A 57 -5.94 2.15 3.78
CA SER A 57 -6.13 0.91 3.05
C SER A 57 -7.41 1.04 2.20
N LEU A 58 -7.28 0.77 0.91
CA LEU A 58 -8.35 0.84 -0.07
C LEU A 58 -9.06 -0.51 -0.16
N CYS A 59 -8.33 -1.53 -0.60
CA CYS A 59 -8.84 -2.88 -0.70
C CYS A 59 -7.71 -3.90 -0.62
N THR A 60 -8.06 -5.12 -0.22
CA THR A 60 -7.19 -6.29 -0.33
C THR A 60 -7.66 -7.05 -1.57
N PRO A 61 -6.82 -7.28 -2.60
CA PRO A 61 -7.25 -8.05 -3.76
C PRO A 61 -7.66 -9.48 -3.34
N PHE A 62 -8.64 -10.05 -4.02
CA PHE A 62 -9.11 -11.41 -3.72
C PHE A 62 -8.15 -12.49 -4.26
N GLY A 63 -7.61 -12.29 -5.47
CA GLY A 63 -6.56 -13.15 -6.05
C GLY A 63 -5.18 -12.61 -5.70
N GLN A 64 -4.65 -12.96 -4.53
CA GLN A 64 -3.33 -12.52 -4.10
C GLN A 64 -2.29 -13.55 -4.50
N PRO A 65 -1.09 -13.12 -4.97
CA PRO A 65 0.05 -14.02 -5.01
C PRO A 65 0.38 -14.48 -3.59
N GLU A 66 0.81 -15.74 -3.45
CA GLU A 66 1.25 -16.29 -2.17
C GLU A 66 2.29 -15.36 -1.54
N LEU A 67 2.03 -14.93 -0.30
CA LEU A 67 3.05 -14.21 0.44
C LEU A 67 4.14 -15.22 0.83
N ALA A 68 5.34 -15.00 0.32
CA ALA A 68 6.49 -15.77 0.73
C ALA A 68 6.64 -15.69 2.27
N GLU A 69 6.81 -16.84 2.90
CA GLU A 69 7.07 -16.94 4.34
C GLU A 69 8.31 -16.11 4.69
N GLY A 70 8.13 -15.09 5.54
CA GLY A 70 9.16 -14.10 5.88
C GLY A 70 8.97 -12.72 5.26
N THR A 71 7.93 -12.50 4.45
CA THR A 71 7.59 -11.14 4.00
C THR A 71 7.20 -10.28 5.21
N LEU A 72 7.92 -9.18 5.44
CA LEU A 72 7.66 -8.28 6.56
C LEU A 72 6.67 -7.18 6.15
N CYS A 73 5.89 -6.72 7.13
CA CYS A 73 5.00 -5.59 7.01
C CYS A 73 5.82 -4.32 6.82
N PHE A 74 5.53 -3.57 5.77
CA PHE A 74 6.23 -2.33 5.44
C PHE A 74 6.22 -1.29 6.58
N ALA A 75 5.20 -1.34 7.45
CA ALA A 75 5.01 -0.38 8.53
C ALA A 75 5.46 -0.86 9.91
N SER A 76 5.34 -2.16 10.20
CA SER A 76 5.56 -2.70 11.56
C SER A 76 6.75 -3.67 11.65
N GLY A 77 7.29 -4.13 10.52
CA GLY A 77 8.35 -5.15 10.49
C GLY A 77 7.90 -6.54 10.96
N LYS A 78 6.61 -6.74 11.23
CA LYS A 78 6.00 -8.03 11.59
C LYS A 78 5.72 -8.88 10.35
N PRO A 79 5.55 -10.21 10.45
CA PRO A 79 5.16 -11.03 9.31
C PRO A 79 3.86 -10.51 8.67
N ALA A 80 3.93 -10.18 7.39
CA ALA A 80 2.80 -9.74 6.60
C ALA A 80 1.85 -10.90 6.35
N ARG A 81 0.54 -10.63 6.43
CA ARG A 81 -0.52 -11.62 6.26
C ARG A 81 -1.15 -11.58 4.87
N LYS A 82 -1.15 -10.39 4.26
CA LYS A 82 -1.83 -10.12 2.99
C LYS A 82 -1.24 -8.94 2.27
N TRP A 83 -1.44 -8.89 0.95
CA TRP A 83 -1.17 -7.72 0.15
C TRP A 83 -2.35 -6.76 0.24
N THR A 84 -2.10 -5.48 0.47
CA THR A 84 -3.17 -4.48 0.57
C THR A 84 -2.83 -3.27 -0.28
N TYR A 85 -3.83 -2.76 -1.00
CA TYR A 85 -3.73 -1.50 -1.70
C TYR A 85 -3.91 -0.34 -0.73
N TRP A 86 -3.06 0.65 -0.88
CA TRP A 86 -3.04 1.88 -0.12
C TRP A 86 -3.08 3.06 -1.06
N GLY A 87 -3.66 4.15 -0.58
CA GLY A 87 -3.67 5.41 -1.29
C GLY A 87 -4.24 6.53 -0.42
N ARG A 88 -4.20 7.74 -0.95
CA ARG A 88 -4.88 8.87 -0.35
C ARG A 88 -6.36 8.79 -0.69
N THR A 89 -7.21 8.79 0.34
CA THR A 89 -8.67 8.92 0.16
C THR A 89 -9.05 10.38 0.35
N TYR A 90 -9.85 10.91 -0.58
CA TYR A 90 -10.49 12.23 -0.49
C TYR A 90 -11.31 12.40 0.79
#